data_AF-A0A841JZP2-F1
#
_entry.id   AF-A0A841JZP2-F1
#
_cell.length_a   1.000
_cell.length_b   1.000
_cell.length_c   1.000
_cell.angle_alpha   90.00
_cell.angle_beta   90.00
_cell.angle_gamma   90.00
#
_symmetry.space_group_name_H-M   'P 1'
#
loop_
_entity.id
_entity.type
_entity.pdbx_description
1 polymer ?
#
loop_
_entity_poly.entity_id
_entity_poly.type
_entity_poly.pdbx_seq_one_letter_code
_entity_poly.pdbx_strand_id
1 'polypeptide(L)'
;MKSFQPKTQDISRTTPAGQRRVNPEAGHLAQLTAKLRQNLGHCVRPEGSGAKNYQPSVDAVHDVRTGTRRIEAILDSIQRSMPGGPFAAEAESVEATLAEAIARWRRLLKKIRRSAGAVRDLDVHRDLLADLMKSAAKDGANSIRDGQISGEAGSHVAARTPLQKQVEDLDAWLKHSRQDHSQPLVDGARKWASKLDANLLAVTEALQKQPARRAARSAAISALEAFARLSSEMQQLHAENLHDFRKGAKKARYMAETGADDQHAEAVGKALKKLQDEIGDWHDWLVLAEEAHSALGDQGMELTARIEHERELHYTSAMKTAERMRGRLMGEWHASASGRRRISKPHPSSHTSPTAS
;
A
#
# COMPACT_ATOMS: atom_id res chain seq x y z
N MET A 1 41.28 18.71 67.50
CA MET A 1 40.49 17.46 67.39
C MET A 1 39.17 17.74 66.69
N LYS A 2 39.06 17.34 65.41
CA LYS A 2 37.92 16.64 64.78
C LYS A 2 38.19 16.61 63.27
N SER A 3 38.65 15.43 62.84
CA SER A 3 39.03 15.05 61.48
C SER A 3 37.82 15.04 60.56
N PHE A 4 37.93 15.70 59.41
CA PHE A 4 36.97 15.62 58.30
C PHE A 4 37.50 14.54 57.34
N GLN A 5 36.80 13.41 57.24
CA GLN A 5 37.02 12.42 56.18
C GLN A 5 36.02 12.64 55.04
N PRO A 6 36.45 12.59 53.76
CA PRO A 6 35.54 12.67 52.63
C PRO A 6 34.88 11.30 52.38
N LYS A 7 33.54 11.29 52.28
CA LYS A 7 32.76 10.14 51.85
C LYS A 7 32.91 9.95 50.34
N THR A 8 33.62 8.91 49.93
CA THR A 8 33.53 8.32 48.60
C THR A 8 32.17 7.63 48.46
N GLN A 9 31.29 8.18 47.62
CA GLN A 9 30.10 7.47 47.15
C GLN A 9 30.46 6.73 45.86
N ASP A 10 30.53 5.41 46.00
CA ASP A 10 30.58 4.44 44.92
C ASP A 10 29.24 4.49 44.15
N ILE A 11 29.29 4.92 42.88
CA ILE A 11 28.15 4.96 41.97
C ILE A 11 28.29 3.85 40.93
N SER A 12 28.56 2.63 41.40
CA SER A 12 28.40 1.42 40.58
C SER A 12 26.91 1.14 40.36
N ARG A 13 26.27 1.87 39.44
CA ARG A 13 24.97 1.48 38.87
C ARG A 13 25.19 0.37 37.86
N THR A 14 25.27 -0.85 38.38
CA THR A 14 25.04 -2.09 37.63
C THR A 14 23.66 -2.03 36.97
N THR A 15 23.65 -1.86 35.66
CA THR A 15 22.43 -2.00 34.85
C THR A 15 22.09 -3.50 34.79
N PRO A 16 20.85 -3.93 35.04
CA PRO A 16 20.52 -5.35 34.97
C PRO A 16 20.71 -5.84 33.53
N ALA A 17 21.64 -6.77 33.34
CA ALA A 17 21.74 -7.56 32.13
C ALA A 17 20.44 -8.37 31.95
N GLY A 18 19.82 -8.30 30.77
CA GLY A 18 18.91 -9.38 30.34
C GLY A 18 17.51 -9.01 29.84
N GLN A 19 17.08 -7.75 29.81
CA GLN A 19 15.86 -7.41 29.06
C GLN A 19 16.21 -7.25 27.58
N ARG A 20 16.12 -8.35 26.81
CA ARG A 20 16.07 -8.32 25.34
C ARG A 20 15.02 -7.27 24.95
N ARG A 21 15.45 -6.10 24.47
CA ARG A 21 14.54 -5.11 23.90
C ARG A 21 13.84 -5.75 22.71
N VAL A 22 12.55 -6.06 22.87
CA VAL A 22 11.72 -6.58 21.79
C VAL A 22 11.72 -5.54 20.67
N ASN A 23 12.18 -5.92 19.48
CA ASN A 23 12.18 -5.01 18.33
C ASN A 23 10.72 -4.69 17.96
N PRO A 24 10.27 -3.43 17.99
CA PRO A 24 8.88 -3.06 17.71
C PRO A 24 8.43 -3.48 16.30
N GLU A 25 9.34 -3.47 15.31
CA GLU A 25 9.05 -3.95 13.96
C GLU A 25 8.79 -5.46 13.92
N ALA A 26 9.46 -6.25 14.77
CA ALA A 26 9.24 -7.69 14.87
C ALA A 26 7.85 -8.00 15.46
N GLY A 27 7.41 -7.24 16.46
CA GLY A 27 6.05 -7.35 17.02
C GLY A 27 4.98 -7.00 15.98
N HIS A 28 5.16 -5.90 15.24
CA HIS A 28 4.23 -5.49 14.18
C HIS A 28 4.21 -6.52 13.03
N LEU A 29 5.37 -7.02 12.60
CA LEU A 29 5.45 -8.10 11.61
C LEU A 29 4.67 -9.34 12.06
N ALA A 30 4.80 -9.75 13.32
CA ALA A 30 4.08 -10.90 13.84
C ALA A 30 2.55 -10.71 13.78
N GLN A 31 2.05 -9.53 14.17
CA GLN A 31 0.63 -9.19 14.11
C GLN A 31 0.09 -9.21 12.67
N LEU A 32 0.77 -8.55 11.73
CA LEU A 32 0.36 -8.55 10.32
C LEU A 32 0.43 -9.94 9.69
N THR A 33 1.44 -10.73 10.07
CA THR A 33 1.60 -12.11 9.57
C THR A 33 0.46 -13.00 10.05
N ALA A 34 0.10 -12.92 11.33
CA ALA A 34 -1.04 -13.65 11.89
C ALA A 34 -2.35 -13.25 11.19
N LYS A 35 -2.55 -11.95 10.94
CA LYS A 35 -3.73 -11.46 10.21
C LYS A 35 -3.76 -11.96 8.76
N LEU A 36 -2.64 -11.88 8.04
CA LEU A 36 -2.56 -12.40 6.67
C LEU A 36 -2.82 -13.91 6.61
N ARG A 37 -2.33 -14.67 7.60
CA ARG A 37 -2.61 -16.11 7.72
C ARG A 37 -4.10 -16.38 7.90
N GLN A 38 -4.78 -15.62 8.76
CA GLN A 38 -6.24 -15.69 8.92
C GLN A 38 -6.96 -15.39 7.59
N ASN A 39 -6.56 -14.31 6.91
CA ASN A 39 -7.15 -13.89 5.64
C ASN A 39 -6.99 -14.96 4.55
N LEU A 40 -5.82 -15.59 4.46
CA LEU A 40 -5.59 -16.73 3.56
C LEU A 40 -6.49 -17.92 3.91
N GLY A 41 -6.79 -18.14 5.19
CA GLY A 41 -7.76 -19.16 5.62
C GLY A 41 -9.14 -18.97 5.02
N HIS A 42 -9.59 -17.72 4.83
CA HIS A 42 -10.84 -17.40 4.13
C HIS A 42 -10.79 -17.60 2.62
N CYS A 43 -9.61 -17.90 2.06
CA CYS A 43 -9.45 -18.29 0.65
C CYS A 43 -9.27 -19.80 0.47
N VAL A 44 -9.17 -20.57 1.55
CA VAL A 44 -9.06 -22.03 1.46
C VAL A 44 -10.44 -22.62 1.24
N ARG A 45 -10.55 -23.52 0.27
CA ARG A 45 -11.77 -24.30 0.04
C ARG A 45 -12.16 -25.07 1.32
N PRO A 46 -13.41 -24.94 1.81
CA PRO A 46 -13.85 -25.68 2.99
C PRO A 46 -13.75 -27.19 2.76
N GLU A 47 -13.21 -27.89 3.75
CA GLU A 47 -13.10 -29.35 3.73
C GLU A 47 -14.51 -29.98 3.65
N GLY A 48 -14.69 -31.00 2.82
CA GLY A 48 -15.98 -31.67 2.61
C GLY A 48 -17.00 -30.92 1.76
N SER A 49 -16.72 -29.70 1.28
CA SER A 49 -17.70 -28.92 0.49
C SER A 49 -18.07 -29.52 -0.87
N GLY A 50 -17.25 -30.42 -1.43
CA GLY A 50 -17.46 -30.98 -2.78
C GLY A 50 -17.45 -29.94 -3.91
N ALA A 51 -17.29 -28.65 -3.59
CA ALA A 51 -17.42 -27.55 -4.51
C ALA A 51 -16.21 -27.50 -5.44
N LYS A 52 -16.40 -28.00 -6.67
CA LYS A 52 -15.40 -27.88 -7.74
C LYS A 52 -15.07 -26.42 -8.07
N ASN A 53 -15.99 -25.49 -7.83
CA ASN A 53 -15.90 -24.08 -8.21
C ASN A 53 -15.94 -23.12 -7.01
N TYR A 54 -15.32 -23.47 -5.89
CA TYR A 54 -15.23 -22.56 -4.74
C TYR A 54 -14.51 -21.26 -5.13
N GLN A 55 -15.08 -20.13 -4.74
CA GLN A 55 -14.48 -18.81 -4.94
C GLN A 55 -14.43 -18.04 -3.61
N PRO A 56 -13.30 -17.40 -3.27
CA PRO A 56 -13.22 -16.52 -2.12
C PRO A 56 -14.08 -15.26 -2.31
N SER A 57 -14.60 -14.73 -1.20
CA SER A 57 -15.35 -13.47 -1.20
C SER A 57 -14.47 -12.28 -1.58
N VAL A 58 -15.11 -11.20 -2.04
CA VAL A 58 -14.44 -9.93 -2.39
C VAL A 58 -13.57 -9.43 -1.22
N ASP A 59 -14.13 -9.44 0.00
CA ASP A 59 -13.42 -9.00 1.20
C ASP A 59 -12.20 -9.86 1.51
N ALA A 60 -12.32 -11.19 1.41
CA ALA A 60 -11.20 -12.09 1.66
C ALA A 60 -10.03 -11.84 0.69
N VAL A 61 -10.33 -11.66 -0.60
CA VAL A 61 -9.32 -11.35 -1.63
C VAL A 61 -8.68 -9.98 -1.37
N HIS A 62 -9.50 -8.98 -1.05
CA HIS A 62 -9.04 -7.64 -0.73
C HIS A 62 -8.08 -7.65 0.48
N ASP A 63 -8.46 -8.33 1.54
CA ASP A 63 -7.72 -8.43 2.79
C ASP A 63 -6.39 -9.16 2.64
N VAL A 64 -6.32 -10.20 1.80
CA VAL A 64 -5.06 -10.87 1.43
C VAL A 64 -4.13 -9.91 0.67
N ARG A 65 -4.67 -9.19 -0.32
CA ARG A 65 -3.88 -8.24 -1.14
C ARG A 65 -3.38 -7.05 -0.32
N THR A 66 -4.21 -6.52 0.58
CA THR A 66 -3.81 -5.41 1.46
C THR A 66 -2.82 -5.88 2.54
N GLY A 67 -3.06 -7.04 3.15
CA GLY A 67 -2.15 -7.63 4.14
C GLY A 67 -0.74 -7.89 3.60
N THR A 68 -0.63 -8.45 2.38
CA THR A 68 0.69 -8.68 1.74
C THR A 68 1.48 -7.39 1.53
N ARG A 69 0.83 -6.32 1.06
CA ARG A 69 1.47 -5.02 0.83
C ARG A 69 1.96 -4.35 2.12
N ARG A 70 1.21 -4.48 3.22
CA ARG A 70 1.63 -3.95 4.53
C ARG A 70 2.88 -4.65 5.05
N ILE A 71 2.96 -5.97 4.93
CA ILE A 71 4.17 -6.72 5.29
C ILE A 71 5.35 -6.29 4.39
N GLU A 72 5.16 -6.20 3.07
CA GLU A 72 6.20 -5.73 2.14
C GLU A 72 6.76 -4.36 2.56
N ALA A 73 5.91 -3.44 3.03
CA ALA A 73 6.33 -2.11 3.46
C ALA A 73 7.16 -2.11 4.75
N ILE A 74 6.81 -2.94 5.74
CA ILE A 74 7.66 -3.08 6.93
C ILE A 74 9.00 -3.70 6.55
N LEU A 75 9.02 -4.69 5.66
CA LEU A 75 10.27 -5.27 5.16
C LEU A 75 11.13 -4.24 4.40
N ASP A 76 10.51 -3.34 3.62
CA ASP A 76 11.17 -2.20 2.99
C ASP A 76 11.76 -1.23 4.01
N SER A 77 11.02 -0.92 5.08
CA SER A 77 11.48 -0.07 6.20
C SER A 77 12.70 -0.67 6.91
N ILE A 78 12.62 -1.97 7.22
CA ILE A 78 13.69 -2.74 7.84
C ILE A 78 14.95 -2.68 6.98
N GLN A 79 14.83 -2.91 5.68
CA GLN A 79 15.97 -2.97 4.77
C GLN A 79 16.62 -1.59 4.56
N ARG A 80 15.83 -0.50 4.54
CA ARG A 80 16.35 0.87 4.40
C ARG A 80 17.06 1.37 5.64
N SER A 81 16.77 0.78 6.80
CA SER A 81 17.38 1.12 8.07
C SER A 81 18.72 0.40 8.31
N MET A 82 19.17 -0.41 7.35
CA MET A 82 20.44 -1.13 7.42
C MET A 82 21.63 -0.16 7.22
N PRO A 83 22.65 -0.18 8.09
CA PRO A 83 23.83 0.68 7.92
C PRO A 83 24.68 0.26 6.70
N GLY A 84 24.85 1.13 5.71
CA GLY A 84 25.82 0.92 4.62
C GLY A 84 27.22 1.48 4.94
N GLY A 85 27.85 1.02 6.03
CA GLY A 85 29.08 1.60 6.58
C GLY A 85 30.31 0.66 6.61
N PRO A 86 31.54 1.20 6.70
CA PRO A 86 32.80 0.49 6.46
C PRO A 86 33.24 -0.55 7.53
N PHE A 87 32.40 -0.90 8.50
CA PHE A 87 32.68 -1.94 9.51
C PHE A 87 32.17 -3.32 9.05
N ALA A 88 32.49 -3.68 7.81
CA ALA A 88 31.70 -4.58 6.97
C ALA A 88 31.93 -6.09 7.18
N ALA A 89 33.04 -6.59 7.72
CA ALA A 89 33.34 -8.03 7.56
C ALA A 89 32.38 -9.00 8.32
N GLU A 90 32.08 -8.74 9.59
CA GLU A 90 31.10 -9.55 10.36
C GLU A 90 29.65 -9.05 10.14
N ALA A 91 29.48 -7.72 9.99
CA ALA A 91 28.20 -7.11 9.65
C ALA A 91 27.68 -7.59 8.29
N GLU A 92 28.53 -7.78 7.27
CA GLU A 92 28.18 -8.30 5.95
C GLU A 92 27.42 -9.62 6.07
N SER A 93 27.89 -10.54 6.91
CA SER A 93 27.29 -11.87 7.03
C SER A 93 25.88 -11.82 7.64
N VAL A 94 25.68 -10.99 8.68
CA VAL A 94 24.39 -10.86 9.38
C VAL A 94 23.42 -10.01 8.55
N GLU A 95 23.89 -8.95 7.92
CA GLU A 95 23.12 -8.11 7.01
C GLU A 95 22.71 -8.87 5.74
N ALA A 96 23.61 -9.67 5.17
CA ALA A 96 23.30 -10.56 4.05
C ALA A 96 22.26 -11.61 4.44
N THR A 97 22.39 -12.22 5.63
CA THR A 97 21.40 -13.19 6.15
C THR A 97 20.00 -12.56 6.26
N LEU A 98 19.92 -11.34 6.82
CA LEU A 98 18.66 -10.61 6.93
C LEU A 98 18.12 -10.22 5.55
N ALA A 99 18.96 -9.71 4.67
CA ALA A 99 18.58 -9.34 3.30
C ALA A 99 18.05 -10.54 2.52
N GLU A 100 18.68 -11.71 2.67
CA GLU A 100 18.24 -12.95 2.03
C GLU A 100 16.90 -13.43 2.60
N ALA A 101 16.73 -13.40 3.93
CA ALA A 101 15.45 -13.73 4.58
C ALA A 101 14.32 -12.81 4.09
N ILE A 102 14.56 -11.50 4.02
CA ILE A 102 13.62 -10.52 3.46
C ILE A 102 13.32 -10.83 1.99
N ALA A 103 14.34 -11.13 1.18
CA ALA A 103 14.17 -11.45 -0.24
C ALA A 103 13.32 -12.72 -0.44
N ARG A 104 13.56 -13.77 0.35
CA ARG A 104 12.75 -15.01 0.33
C ARG A 104 11.30 -14.71 0.69
N TRP A 105 11.04 -13.92 1.73
CA TRP A 105 9.68 -13.56 2.12
C TRP A 105 8.98 -12.72 1.05
N ARG A 106 9.65 -11.71 0.48
CA ARG A 106 9.10 -10.92 -0.64
C ARG A 106 8.73 -11.78 -1.85
N ARG A 107 9.52 -12.81 -2.17
CA ARG A 107 9.16 -13.75 -3.26
C ARG A 107 7.86 -14.50 -2.95
N LEU A 108 7.63 -14.89 -1.70
CA LEU A 108 6.37 -15.50 -1.25
C LEU A 108 5.21 -14.50 -1.33
N LEU A 109 5.37 -13.30 -0.77
CA LEU A 109 4.34 -12.24 -0.80
C LEU A 109 3.96 -11.85 -2.22
N LYS A 110 4.95 -11.76 -3.14
CA LYS A 110 4.71 -11.52 -4.57
C LYS A 110 3.84 -12.60 -5.22
N LYS A 111 4.01 -13.87 -4.86
CA LYS A 111 3.18 -14.97 -5.38
C LYS A 111 1.74 -14.82 -4.89
N ILE A 112 1.54 -14.66 -3.58
CA ILE A 112 0.22 -14.44 -2.97
C ILE A 112 -0.47 -13.22 -3.61
N ARG A 113 0.26 -12.11 -3.72
CA ARG A 113 -0.25 -10.84 -4.25
C ARG A 113 -0.61 -10.92 -5.73
N ARG A 114 0.10 -11.70 -6.54
CA ARG A 114 -0.25 -11.91 -7.95
C ARG A 114 -1.55 -12.68 -8.10
N SER A 115 -1.71 -13.77 -7.34
CA SER A 115 -2.94 -14.58 -7.38
C SER A 115 -4.16 -13.84 -6.84
N ALA A 116 -4.05 -13.19 -5.67
CA ALA A 116 -5.12 -12.32 -5.18
C ALA A 116 -5.32 -11.07 -6.04
N GLY A 117 -4.28 -10.67 -6.78
CA GLY A 117 -4.29 -9.49 -7.62
C GLY A 117 -5.27 -9.63 -8.77
N ALA A 118 -5.13 -10.71 -9.54
CA ALA A 118 -5.96 -10.98 -10.70
C ALA A 118 -7.46 -11.11 -10.34
N VAL A 119 -7.78 -11.72 -9.19
CA VAL A 119 -9.18 -11.80 -8.73
C VAL A 119 -9.72 -10.43 -8.32
N ARG A 120 -8.92 -9.64 -7.56
CA ARG A 120 -9.37 -8.33 -7.07
C ARG A 120 -9.60 -7.34 -8.20
N ASP A 121 -8.78 -7.38 -9.24
CA ASP A 121 -8.92 -6.46 -10.36
C ASP A 121 -10.29 -6.71 -11.05
N LEU A 122 -10.67 -7.99 -11.25
CA LEU A 122 -12.01 -8.36 -11.75
C LEU A 122 -13.16 -8.02 -10.79
N ASP A 123 -12.96 -8.11 -9.47
CA ASP A 123 -13.96 -7.62 -8.49
C ASP A 123 -14.23 -6.12 -8.69
N VAL A 124 -13.17 -5.32 -8.84
CA VAL A 124 -13.26 -3.86 -9.05
C VAL A 124 -13.96 -3.54 -10.37
N HIS A 125 -13.61 -4.24 -11.45
CA HIS A 125 -14.22 -4.02 -12.76
C HIS A 125 -15.74 -4.27 -12.75
N ARG A 126 -16.19 -5.30 -12.03
CA ARG A 126 -17.63 -5.57 -11.86
C ARG A 126 -18.33 -4.50 -11.02
N ASP A 127 -17.66 -3.99 -9.97
CA ASP A 127 -18.19 -2.88 -9.17
C ASP A 127 -18.34 -1.60 -10.04
N LEU A 128 -17.33 -1.25 -10.84
CA LEU A 128 -17.38 -0.10 -11.77
C LEU A 128 -18.49 -0.25 -12.81
N LEU A 129 -18.64 -1.44 -13.38
CA LEU A 129 -19.70 -1.73 -14.36
C LEU A 129 -21.10 -1.58 -13.76
N ALA A 130 -21.28 -2.03 -12.51
CA ALA A 130 -22.52 -1.84 -11.78
C ALA A 130 -22.81 -0.35 -11.49
N ASP A 131 -21.78 0.43 -11.15
CA ASP A 131 -21.92 1.86 -10.91
C ASP A 131 -22.24 2.64 -12.20
N LEU A 132 -21.64 2.27 -13.33
CA LEU A 132 -21.98 2.82 -14.65
C LEU A 132 -23.49 2.65 -14.95
N MET A 133 -24.06 1.48 -14.65
CA MET A 133 -25.48 1.22 -14.84
C MET A 133 -26.38 2.02 -13.91
N LYS A 134 -25.97 2.20 -12.65
CA LYS A 134 -26.72 3.06 -11.72
C LYS A 134 -26.74 4.50 -12.20
N SER A 135 -25.64 5.00 -12.76
CA SER A 135 -25.56 6.35 -13.32
C SER A 135 -26.44 6.50 -14.56
N ALA A 136 -26.35 5.55 -15.50
CA ALA A 136 -27.19 5.56 -16.71
C ALA A 136 -28.70 5.51 -16.39
N ALA A 137 -29.11 4.77 -15.36
CA ALA A 137 -30.51 4.71 -14.92
C ALA A 137 -30.98 6.04 -14.30
N LYS A 138 -30.11 6.75 -13.57
CA LYS A 138 -30.43 8.07 -13.00
C LYS A 138 -30.58 9.13 -14.08
N ASP A 139 -29.73 9.12 -15.09
CA ASP A 139 -29.79 10.08 -16.20
C ASP A 139 -31.08 9.90 -17.02
N GLY A 140 -31.48 8.66 -17.26
CA GLY A 140 -32.78 8.36 -17.89
C GLY A 140 -33.98 8.82 -17.06
N ALA A 141 -33.94 8.64 -15.73
CA ALA A 141 -35.02 9.07 -14.84
C ALA A 141 -35.12 10.60 -14.70
N ASN A 142 -34.00 11.32 -14.73
CA ASN A 142 -33.97 12.78 -14.72
C ASN A 142 -34.45 13.37 -16.07
N SER A 143 -34.06 12.76 -17.19
CA SER A 143 -34.55 13.15 -18.53
C SER A 143 -36.07 13.04 -18.66
N ILE A 144 -36.69 12.02 -18.05
CA ILE A 144 -38.16 11.85 -17.99
C ILE A 144 -38.84 12.88 -17.07
N ARG A 145 -38.12 13.42 -16.08
CA ARG A 145 -38.66 14.44 -15.16
C ARG A 145 -38.58 15.86 -15.73
N ASP A 146 -37.53 16.17 -16.49
CA ASP A 146 -37.34 17.48 -17.11
C ASP A 146 -38.02 17.61 -18.49
N GLY A 147 -38.36 16.47 -19.12
CA GLY A 147 -39.15 16.40 -20.35
C GLY A 147 -40.59 15.97 -20.07
N GLN A 148 -41.54 16.90 -20.24
CA GLN A 148 -42.99 16.64 -20.19
C GLN A 148 -43.40 15.62 -21.28
N ILE A 149 -43.27 14.33 -21.00
CA ILE A 149 -43.82 13.24 -21.82
C ILE A 149 -44.97 12.61 -21.08
N SER A 150 -46.17 13.13 -21.35
CA SER A 150 -47.42 12.41 -21.15
C SER A 150 -47.48 11.26 -22.16
N GLY A 151 -47.38 10.02 -21.68
CA GLY A 151 -47.46 8.83 -22.53
C GLY A 151 -47.49 7.53 -21.73
N GLU A 152 -48.70 7.11 -21.37
CA GLU A 152 -49.17 5.75 -21.12
C GLU A 152 -48.26 4.75 -20.38
N ALA A 153 -48.62 4.53 -19.11
CA ALA A 153 -48.25 3.38 -18.32
C ALA A 153 -48.79 2.09 -18.98
N GLY A 154 -47.97 1.45 -19.80
CA GLY A 154 -48.21 0.13 -20.38
C GLY A 154 -47.11 -0.84 -19.97
N SER A 155 -47.48 -1.85 -19.17
CA SER A 155 -46.68 -3.00 -18.79
C SER A 155 -46.19 -3.78 -20.03
N HIS A 156 -45.08 -3.36 -20.61
CA HIS A 156 -44.28 -4.16 -21.51
C HIS A 156 -42.94 -4.45 -20.84
N VAL A 157 -42.54 -5.72 -20.80
CA VAL A 157 -41.17 -6.13 -20.50
C VAL A 157 -40.28 -5.34 -21.46
N ALA A 158 -39.68 -4.24 -20.98
CA ALA A 158 -38.94 -3.33 -21.81
C ALA A 158 -37.82 -4.13 -22.50
N ALA A 159 -37.85 -4.18 -23.83
CA ALA A 159 -36.82 -4.84 -24.61
C ALA A 159 -35.46 -4.31 -24.16
N ARG A 160 -34.53 -5.20 -23.84
CA ARG A 160 -33.19 -4.83 -23.37
C ARG A 160 -32.54 -3.91 -24.40
N THR A 161 -32.03 -2.78 -23.94
CA THR A 161 -31.25 -1.88 -24.79
C THR A 161 -29.95 -2.56 -25.24
N PRO A 162 -29.38 -2.20 -26.40
CA PRO A 162 -28.08 -2.73 -26.85
C PRO A 162 -26.98 -2.59 -25.78
N LEU A 163 -26.92 -1.44 -25.11
CA LEU A 163 -26.01 -1.21 -23.99
C LEU A 163 -26.21 -2.18 -22.83
N GLN A 164 -27.45 -2.39 -22.38
CA GLN A 164 -27.73 -3.34 -21.29
C GLN A 164 -27.25 -4.74 -21.65
N LYS A 165 -27.44 -5.16 -22.91
CA LYS A 165 -26.92 -6.45 -23.38
C LYS A 165 -25.39 -6.50 -23.33
N GLN A 166 -24.69 -5.48 -23.83
CA GLN A 166 -23.22 -5.42 -23.78
C GLN A 166 -22.69 -5.48 -22.33
N VAL A 167 -23.37 -4.80 -21.40
CA VAL A 167 -23.03 -4.83 -19.98
C VAL A 167 -23.23 -6.21 -19.37
N GLU A 168 -24.34 -6.87 -19.68
CA GLU A 168 -24.60 -8.24 -19.21
C GLU A 168 -23.56 -9.23 -19.77
N ASP A 169 -23.22 -9.11 -21.05
CA ASP A 169 -22.22 -9.94 -21.71
C ASP A 169 -20.82 -9.73 -21.09
N LEU A 170 -20.45 -8.48 -20.80
CA LEU A 170 -19.18 -8.17 -20.10
C LEU A 170 -19.18 -8.67 -18.65
N ASP A 171 -20.27 -8.48 -17.88
CA ASP A 171 -20.33 -8.99 -16.49
C ASP A 171 -20.24 -10.52 -16.45
N ALA A 172 -20.90 -11.21 -17.39
CA ALA A 172 -20.81 -12.67 -17.52
C ALA A 172 -19.37 -13.12 -17.82
N TRP A 173 -18.69 -12.43 -18.74
CA TRP A 173 -17.28 -12.68 -19.05
C TRP A 173 -16.38 -12.45 -17.83
N LEU A 174 -16.51 -11.31 -17.15
CA LEU A 174 -15.75 -10.97 -15.94
C LEU A 174 -15.97 -11.99 -14.83
N LYS A 175 -17.21 -12.45 -14.64
CA LYS A 175 -17.56 -13.47 -13.65
C LYS A 175 -16.90 -14.82 -13.95
N HIS A 176 -16.87 -15.22 -15.23
CA HIS A 176 -16.19 -16.43 -15.65
C HIS A 176 -14.66 -16.31 -15.46
N SER A 177 -14.06 -15.22 -15.95
CA SER A 177 -12.65 -14.91 -15.76
C SER A 177 -12.27 -14.90 -14.27
N ARG A 178 -13.12 -14.36 -13.40
CA ARG A 178 -12.87 -14.32 -11.96
C ARG A 178 -12.79 -15.73 -11.36
N GLN A 179 -13.68 -16.62 -11.78
CA GLN A 179 -13.67 -18.01 -11.34
C GLN A 179 -12.35 -18.69 -11.66
N ASP A 180 -11.84 -18.52 -12.87
CA ASP A 180 -10.60 -19.14 -13.32
C ASP A 180 -9.38 -18.54 -12.61
N HIS A 181 -9.33 -17.20 -12.51
CA HIS A 181 -8.25 -16.50 -11.82
C HIS A 181 -8.24 -16.75 -10.30
N SER A 182 -9.33 -17.24 -9.72
CA SER A 182 -9.38 -17.59 -8.30
C SER A 182 -8.68 -18.91 -7.97
N GLN A 183 -8.56 -19.85 -8.92
CA GLN A 183 -8.00 -21.18 -8.66
C GLN A 183 -6.57 -21.13 -8.10
N PRO A 184 -5.62 -20.36 -8.66
CA PRO A 184 -4.27 -20.28 -8.10
C PRO A 184 -4.22 -19.74 -6.67
N LEU A 185 -5.15 -18.85 -6.30
CA LEU A 185 -5.26 -18.34 -4.93
C LEU A 185 -5.77 -19.43 -4.00
N VAL A 186 -6.84 -20.14 -4.38
CA VAL A 186 -7.46 -21.21 -3.59
C VAL A 186 -6.47 -22.36 -3.36
N ASP A 187 -5.82 -22.82 -4.42
CA ASP A 187 -4.85 -23.94 -4.37
C ASP A 187 -3.58 -23.55 -3.58
N GLY A 188 -3.16 -22.30 -3.71
CA GLY A 188 -1.97 -21.77 -3.06
C GLY A 188 -2.15 -21.41 -1.58
N ALA A 189 -3.36 -21.02 -1.17
CA ALA A 189 -3.62 -20.36 0.11
C ALA A 189 -3.08 -21.15 1.32
N ARG A 190 -3.43 -22.44 1.43
CA ARG A 190 -2.99 -23.30 2.54
C ARG A 190 -1.46 -23.45 2.58
N LYS A 191 -0.84 -23.64 1.41
CA LYS A 191 0.62 -23.79 1.27
C LYS A 191 1.37 -22.49 1.57
N TRP A 192 0.79 -21.34 1.25
CA TRP A 192 1.41 -20.06 1.57
C TRP A 192 1.26 -19.71 3.04
N ALA A 193 0.09 -19.97 3.63
CA ALA A 193 -0.17 -19.77 5.05
C ALA A 193 0.86 -20.50 5.93
N SER A 194 1.18 -21.77 5.62
CA SER A 194 2.20 -22.53 6.37
C SER A 194 3.63 -22.01 6.21
N LYS A 195 3.93 -21.26 5.13
CA LYS A 195 5.25 -20.68 4.89
C LYS A 195 5.42 -19.31 5.53
N LEU A 196 4.35 -18.63 5.91
CA LEU A 196 4.42 -17.30 6.51
C LEU A 196 5.17 -17.34 7.85
N ASP A 197 4.86 -18.31 8.71
CA ASP A 197 5.48 -18.44 10.03
C ASP A 197 6.99 -18.73 9.93
N ALA A 198 7.39 -19.58 8.97
CA ALA A 198 8.80 -19.86 8.71
C ALA A 198 9.58 -18.61 8.24
N ASN A 199 8.96 -17.75 7.43
CA ASN A 199 9.61 -16.51 6.99
C ASN A 199 9.66 -15.45 8.11
N LEU A 200 8.60 -15.36 8.93
CA LEU A 200 8.58 -14.51 10.11
C LEU A 200 9.68 -14.92 11.09
N LEU A 201 9.82 -16.22 11.38
CA LEU A 201 10.88 -16.72 12.25
C LEU A 201 12.27 -16.36 11.69
N ALA A 202 12.53 -16.65 10.42
CA ALA A 202 13.82 -16.36 9.79
C ALA A 202 14.19 -14.86 9.84
N VAL A 203 13.24 -13.96 9.58
CA VAL A 203 13.48 -12.50 9.64
C VAL A 203 13.66 -12.03 11.09
N THR A 204 12.86 -12.53 12.03
CA THR A 204 12.95 -12.11 13.44
C THR A 204 14.25 -12.59 14.09
N GLU A 205 14.70 -13.81 13.81
CA GLU A 205 16.02 -14.31 14.25
C GLU A 205 17.17 -13.50 13.66
N ALA A 206 17.10 -13.18 12.37
CA ALA A 206 18.11 -12.34 11.71
C ALA A 206 18.12 -10.92 12.29
N LEU A 207 16.96 -10.34 12.60
CA LEU A 207 16.84 -9.03 13.25
C LEU A 207 17.40 -9.01 14.67
N GLN A 208 17.26 -10.09 15.43
CA GLN A 208 17.81 -10.17 16.80
C GLN A 208 19.34 -10.17 16.84
N LYS A 209 19.99 -10.64 15.76
CA LYS A 209 21.46 -10.67 15.62
C LYS A 209 22.06 -9.33 15.18
N GLN A 210 21.21 -8.36 14.81
CA GLN A 210 21.66 -7.04 14.37
C GLN A 210 22.06 -6.16 15.58
N PRO A 211 23.12 -5.34 15.47
CA PRO A 211 23.49 -4.40 16.53
C PRO A 211 22.36 -3.39 16.78
N ALA A 212 22.34 -2.82 17.98
CA ALA A 212 21.34 -1.84 18.38
C ALA A 212 21.27 -0.70 17.35
N ARG A 213 20.11 -0.58 16.68
CA ARG A 213 19.90 0.40 15.62
C ARG A 213 19.98 1.82 16.16
N ARG A 214 20.48 2.76 15.33
CA ARG A 214 20.22 4.20 15.53
C ARG A 214 18.72 4.42 15.65
N ALA A 215 18.31 5.39 16.47
CA ALA A 215 16.90 5.75 16.64
C ALA A 215 16.20 5.84 15.28
N ALA A 216 15.09 5.11 15.13
CA ALA A 216 14.33 5.07 13.90
C ALA A 216 13.93 6.51 13.50
N ARG A 217 14.15 6.87 12.23
CA ARG A 217 13.59 8.13 11.70
C ARG A 217 12.07 8.07 11.84
N SER A 218 11.41 9.20 12.12
CA SER A 218 9.93 9.27 12.10
C SER A 218 9.39 8.67 10.80
N ALA A 219 8.32 7.89 10.93
CA ALA A 219 7.62 7.27 9.80
C ALA A 219 7.18 8.32 8.77
N ALA A 220 6.68 9.46 9.25
CA ALA A 220 6.29 10.60 8.41
C ALA A 220 7.46 11.14 7.59
N ILE A 221 8.62 11.36 8.21
CA ILE A 221 9.80 11.88 7.51
C ILE A 221 10.28 10.86 6.46
N SER A 222 10.30 9.58 6.80
CA SER A 222 10.71 8.52 5.88
C SER A 222 9.78 8.42 4.67
N ALA A 223 8.47 8.56 4.89
CA ALA A 223 7.45 8.61 3.84
C ALA A 223 7.61 9.84 2.94
N LEU A 224 7.77 11.03 3.53
CA LEU A 224 8.00 12.28 2.79
C LEU A 224 9.28 12.22 1.95
N GLU A 225 10.37 11.67 2.50
CA GLU A 225 11.63 11.49 1.79
C GLU A 225 11.51 10.50 0.63
N ALA A 226 10.76 9.40 0.82
CA ALA A 226 10.45 8.46 -0.26
C ALA A 226 9.60 9.11 -1.36
N PHE A 227 8.61 9.91 -0.99
CA PHE A 227 7.77 10.65 -1.94
C PHE A 227 8.54 11.75 -2.69
N ALA A 228 9.47 12.43 -2.01
CA ALA A 228 10.32 13.45 -2.63
C ALA A 228 11.26 12.88 -3.68
N ARG A 229 11.89 11.71 -3.40
CA ARG A 229 12.68 10.98 -4.40
C ARG A 229 11.84 10.60 -5.61
N LEU A 230 10.67 9.99 -5.40
CA LEU A 230 9.75 9.63 -6.47
C LEU A 230 9.36 10.85 -7.33
N SER A 231 9.05 11.98 -6.69
CA SER A 231 8.68 13.21 -7.39
C SER A 231 9.86 13.82 -8.19
N SER A 232 11.09 13.60 -7.72
CA SER A 232 12.30 14.05 -8.41
C SER A 232 12.65 13.15 -9.61
N GLU A 233 12.40 11.85 -9.49
CA GLU A 233 12.57 10.86 -10.58
C GLU A 233 11.50 11.04 -11.67
N MET A 234 10.27 11.40 -11.30
CA MET A 234 9.12 11.56 -12.21
C MET A 234 8.62 13.01 -12.23
N GLN A 235 9.44 13.92 -12.77
CA GLN A 235 9.17 15.36 -12.74
C GLN A 235 7.90 15.75 -13.49
N GLN A 236 7.66 15.16 -14.67
CA GLN A 236 6.45 15.36 -15.46
C GLN A 236 5.55 14.14 -15.33
N LEU A 237 4.27 14.36 -15.06
CA LEU A 237 3.27 13.29 -15.03
C LEU A 237 2.48 13.30 -16.34
N HIS A 238 2.19 12.11 -16.85
CA HIS A 238 1.37 11.89 -18.03
C HIS A 238 0.76 10.48 -17.93
N ALA A 239 -0.22 10.17 -18.78
CA ALA A 239 -0.95 8.89 -18.73
C ALA A 239 -0.01 7.68 -18.62
N GLU A 240 1.05 7.61 -19.43
CA GLU A 240 1.96 6.46 -19.46
C GLU A 240 2.73 6.20 -18.15
N ASN A 241 3.01 7.25 -17.36
CA ASN A 241 3.80 7.10 -16.13
C ASN A 241 2.99 7.24 -14.83
N LEU A 242 1.72 7.65 -14.93
CA LEU A 242 0.88 7.97 -13.78
C LEU A 242 0.60 6.73 -12.90
N HIS A 243 0.46 5.55 -13.52
CA HIS A 243 0.34 4.29 -12.79
C HIS A 243 1.61 3.95 -11.99
N ASP A 244 2.79 4.14 -12.58
CA ASP A 244 4.06 3.86 -11.90
C ASP A 244 4.33 4.87 -10.77
N PHE A 245 3.97 6.14 -10.99
CA PHE A 245 3.95 7.14 -9.93
C PHE A 245 3.04 6.71 -8.76
N ARG A 246 1.83 6.20 -9.04
CA ARG A 246 0.95 5.64 -8.01
C ARG A 246 1.57 4.46 -7.26
N LYS A 247 2.28 3.55 -7.94
CA LYS A 247 3.00 2.43 -7.28
C LYS A 247 4.06 2.95 -6.31
N GLY A 248 4.82 3.98 -6.71
CA GLY A 248 5.78 4.65 -5.84
C GLY A 248 5.12 5.31 -4.62
N ALA A 249 4.04 6.06 -4.84
CA ALA A 249 3.30 6.73 -3.77
C ALA A 249 2.71 5.72 -2.77
N LYS A 250 2.23 4.56 -3.23
CA LYS A 250 1.76 3.46 -2.37
C LYS A 250 2.82 3.03 -1.37
N LYS A 251 4.09 2.89 -1.80
CA LYS A 251 5.20 2.55 -0.90
C LYS A 251 5.40 3.61 0.17
N ALA A 252 5.39 4.89 -0.21
CA ALA A 252 5.50 6.00 0.74
C ALA A 252 4.34 6.00 1.76
N ARG A 253 3.11 5.72 1.32
CA ARG A 253 1.95 5.64 2.24
C ARG A 253 2.11 4.53 3.26
N TYR A 254 2.50 3.34 2.81
CA TYR A 254 2.70 2.24 3.73
C TYR A 254 3.85 2.48 4.72
N MET A 255 4.86 3.28 4.34
CA MET A 255 5.88 3.76 5.29
C MET A 255 5.28 4.71 6.33
N ALA A 256 4.34 5.57 5.95
CA ALA A 256 3.65 6.44 6.92
C ALA A 256 2.77 5.60 7.87
N GLU A 257 2.10 4.57 7.36
CA GLU A 257 1.27 3.64 8.15
C GLU A 257 2.05 2.84 9.21
N THR A 258 3.39 2.82 9.20
CA THR A 258 4.18 2.15 10.25
C THR A 258 4.30 2.96 11.54
N GLY A 259 4.08 4.29 11.48
CA GLY A 259 4.11 5.18 12.64
C GLY A 259 2.79 5.17 13.39
N ALA A 260 2.46 4.05 14.04
CA ALA A 260 1.29 3.99 14.92
C ALA A 260 1.36 5.12 15.97
N ASP A 261 0.23 5.80 16.18
CA ASP A 261 0.06 6.93 17.11
C ASP A 261 0.83 8.23 16.77
N ASP A 262 1.48 8.32 15.61
CA ASP A 262 2.06 9.56 15.08
C ASP A 262 1.03 10.31 14.21
N GLN A 263 0.44 11.38 14.76
CA GLN A 263 -0.55 12.22 14.06
C GLN A 263 0.00 12.81 12.75
N HIS A 264 1.30 13.12 12.69
CA HIS A 264 1.91 13.63 11.46
C HIS A 264 2.03 12.52 10.42
N ALA A 265 2.43 11.31 10.82
CA ALA A 265 2.45 10.15 9.92
C ALA A 265 1.05 9.80 9.41
N GLU A 266 0.03 9.88 10.26
CA GLU A 266 -1.36 9.67 9.87
C GLU A 266 -1.82 10.71 8.83
N ALA A 267 -1.50 11.99 9.04
CA ALA A 267 -1.83 13.07 8.11
C ALA A 267 -1.15 12.89 6.74
N VAL A 268 0.14 12.54 6.73
CA VAL A 268 0.89 12.21 5.50
C VAL A 268 0.28 10.99 4.80
N GLY A 269 -0.06 9.95 5.56
CA GLY A 269 -0.72 8.74 5.04
C GLY A 269 -2.06 9.05 4.38
N LYS A 270 -2.90 9.89 5.00
CA LYS A 270 -4.19 10.33 4.44
C LYS A 270 -4.01 11.14 3.15
N ALA A 271 -3.03 12.04 3.10
CA ALA A 271 -2.74 12.82 1.89
C ALA A 271 -2.27 11.92 0.73
N LEU A 272 -1.36 10.97 1.00
CA LEU A 272 -0.90 9.99 0.03
C LEU A 272 -2.03 9.05 -0.42
N LYS A 273 -2.94 8.68 0.48
CA LYS A 273 -4.14 7.89 0.14
C LYS A 273 -5.01 8.64 -0.86
N LYS A 274 -5.33 9.91 -0.61
CA LYS A 274 -6.15 10.72 -1.52
C LYS A 274 -5.56 10.78 -2.94
N LEU A 275 -4.25 10.99 -3.06
CA LEU A 275 -3.56 10.95 -4.36
C LEU A 275 -3.69 9.58 -5.05
N GLN A 276 -3.56 8.50 -4.29
CA GLN A 276 -3.59 7.14 -4.85
C GLN A 276 -4.98 6.64 -5.22
N ASP A 277 -6.00 7.11 -4.52
CA ASP A 277 -7.39 6.77 -4.78
C ASP A 277 -7.80 7.38 -6.12
N GLU A 278 -7.58 8.68 -6.34
CA GLU A 278 -7.90 9.35 -7.62
C GLU A 278 -7.15 8.76 -8.83
N ILE A 279 -5.83 8.53 -8.72
CA ILE A 279 -5.08 7.84 -9.78
C ILE A 279 -5.53 6.37 -9.91
N GLY A 280 -6.03 5.79 -8.82
CA GLY A 280 -6.57 4.45 -8.81
C GLY A 280 -7.83 4.32 -9.64
N ASP A 281 -8.79 5.22 -9.41
CA ASP A 281 -10.07 5.22 -10.12
C ASP A 281 -9.84 5.36 -11.63
N TRP A 282 -8.97 6.29 -12.05
CA TRP A 282 -8.57 6.41 -13.46
C TRP A 282 -7.98 5.12 -14.03
N HIS A 283 -7.04 4.51 -13.32
CA HIS A 283 -6.40 3.27 -13.77
C HIS A 283 -7.39 2.10 -13.84
N ASP A 284 -8.33 2.02 -12.91
CA ASP A 284 -9.30 0.93 -12.87
C ASP A 284 -10.28 1.05 -14.07
N TRP A 285 -10.63 2.27 -14.49
CA TRP A 285 -11.34 2.52 -15.76
C TRP A 285 -10.51 2.21 -17.00
N LEU A 286 -9.21 2.54 -17.00
CA LEU A 286 -8.31 2.19 -18.10
C LEU A 286 -8.27 0.68 -18.32
N VAL A 287 -8.10 -0.11 -17.25
CA VAL A 287 -8.06 -1.58 -17.36
C VAL A 287 -9.45 -2.14 -17.71
N LEU A 288 -10.53 -1.59 -17.18
CA LEU A 288 -11.88 -2.01 -17.57
C LEU A 288 -12.13 -1.82 -19.08
N ALA A 289 -11.58 -0.77 -19.70
CA ALA A 289 -11.65 -0.59 -21.15
C ALA A 289 -10.94 -1.71 -21.91
N GLU A 290 -9.76 -2.14 -21.43
CA GLU A 290 -9.00 -3.25 -22.01
C GLU A 290 -9.76 -4.58 -21.90
N GLU A 291 -10.41 -4.84 -20.75
CA GLU A 291 -11.24 -6.02 -20.54
C GLU A 291 -12.49 -6.00 -21.43
N ALA A 292 -13.15 -4.85 -21.54
CA ALA A 292 -14.32 -4.67 -22.41
C ALA A 292 -13.98 -4.94 -23.88
N HIS A 293 -12.84 -4.41 -24.35
CA HIS A 293 -12.35 -4.66 -25.70
C HIS A 293 -12.02 -6.16 -25.91
N SER A 294 -11.35 -6.79 -24.94
CA SER A 294 -10.99 -8.21 -25.01
C SER A 294 -12.21 -9.14 -25.00
N ALA A 295 -13.26 -8.79 -24.26
CA ALA A 295 -14.46 -9.60 -24.11
C ALA A 295 -15.46 -9.43 -25.27
N LEU A 296 -15.67 -8.20 -25.72
CA LEU A 296 -16.76 -7.86 -26.65
C LEU A 296 -16.28 -7.49 -28.06
N GLY A 297 -15.03 -7.07 -28.23
CA GLY A 297 -14.53 -6.51 -29.49
C GLY A 297 -15.45 -5.42 -30.04
N ASP A 298 -15.71 -5.46 -31.35
CA ASP A 298 -16.57 -4.50 -32.03
C ASP A 298 -18.05 -4.58 -31.62
N GLN A 299 -18.48 -5.70 -31.01
CA GLN A 299 -19.86 -5.84 -30.53
C GLN A 299 -20.12 -4.99 -29.28
N GLY A 300 -19.07 -4.49 -28.62
CA GLY A 300 -19.12 -3.68 -27.40
C GLY A 300 -18.98 -2.17 -27.61
N MET A 301 -19.01 -1.65 -28.85
CA MET A 301 -18.65 -0.26 -29.14
C MET A 301 -19.36 0.80 -28.26
N GLU A 302 -20.66 0.66 -27.99
CA GLU A 302 -21.40 1.63 -27.18
C GLU A 302 -20.92 1.63 -25.71
N LEU A 303 -20.77 0.45 -25.11
CA LEU A 303 -20.23 0.29 -23.76
C LEU A 303 -18.79 0.80 -23.66
N THR A 304 -17.95 0.43 -24.62
CA THR A 304 -16.54 0.88 -24.68
C THR A 304 -16.46 2.40 -24.71
N ALA A 305 -17.26 3.07 -25.55
CA ALA A 305 -17.29 4.52 -25.60
C ALA A 305 -17.67 5.17 -24.25
N ARG A 306 -18.60 4.57 -23.50
CA ARG A 306 -18.96 5.05 -22.15
C ARG A 306 -17.84 4.83 -21.14
N ILE A 307 -17.19 3.67 -21.16
CA ILE A 307 -16.05 3.38 -20.29
C ILE A 307 -14.89 4.35 -20.59
N GLU A 308 -14.62 4.64 -21.85
CA GLU A 308 -13.58 5.61 -22.25
C GLU A 308 -13.91 7.04 -21.83
N HIS A 309 -15.19 7.42 -21.84
CA HIS A 309 -15.62 8.70 -21.32
C HIS A 309 -15.32 8.83 -19.81
N GLU A 310 -15.68 7.81 -19.01
CA GLU A 310 -15.36 7.77 -17.59
C GLU A 310 -13.84 7.79 -17.34
N ARG A 311 -13.07 7.04 -18.15
CA ARG A 311 -11.60 7.06 -18.10
C ARG A 311 -11.07 8.48 -18.25
N GLU A 312 -11.55 9.27 -19.21
CA GLU A 312 -11.07 10.64 -19.44
C GLU A 312 -11.43 11.59 -18.30
N LEU A 313 -12.65 11.49 -17.77
CA LEU A 313 -13.09 12.26 -16.59
C LEU A 313 -12.17 11.99 -15.38
N HIS A 314 -11.91 10.72 -15.10
CA HIS A 314 -11.04 10.32 -14.01
C HIS A 314 -9.57 10.66 -14.27
N TYR A 315 -9.09 10.65 -15.53
CA TYR A 315 -7.74 11.09 -15.88
C TYR A 315 -7.51 12.55 -15.48
N THR A 316 -8.46 13.41 -15.86
CA THR A 316 -8.42 14.85 -15.53
C THR A 316 -8.43 15.06 -14.01
N SER A 317 -9.29 14.35 -13.27
CA SER A 317 -9.31 14.43 -11.79
C SER A 317 -8.02 13.94 -11.15
N ALA A 318 -7.48 12.82 -11.65
CA ALA A 318 -6.25 12.21 -11.19
C ALA A 318 -5.05 13.16 -11.35
N MET A 319 -4.90 13.77 -12.53
CA MET A 319 -3.82 14.73 -12.81
C MET A 319 -3.91 15.95 -11.88
N LYS A 320 -5.08 16.58 -11.79
CA LYS A 320 -5.30 17.73 -10.91
C LYS A 320 -5.00 17.41 -9.44
N THR A 321 -5.44 16.26 -8.96
CA THR A 321 -5.14 15.85 -7.57
C THR A 321 -3.68 15.49 -7.38
N ALA A 322 -3.05 14.82 -8.33
CA ALA A 322 -1.64 14.45 -8.27
C ALA A 322 -0.75 15.70 -8.16
N GLU A 323 -0.96 16.72 -8.99
CA GLU A 323 -0.23 17.98 -8.95
C GLU A 323 -0.40 18.71 -7.61
N ARG A 324 -1.65 18.86 -7.17
CA ARG A 324 -1.98 19.52 -5.89
C ARG A 324 -1.33 18.80 -4.70
N MET A 325 -1.45 17.48 -4.62
CA MET A 325 -0.89 16.70 -3.52
C MET A 325 0.63 16.64 -3.59
N ARG A 326 1.23 16.64 -4.79
CA ARG A 326 2.68 16.76 -4.97
C ARG A 326 3.20 18.06 -4.39
N GLY A 327 2.60 19.20 -4.73
CA GLY A 327 2.99 20.50 -4.18
C GLY A 327 2.93 20.52 -2.64
N ARG A 328 1.82 20.02 -2.07
CA ARG A 328 1.64 19.93 -0.61
C ARG A 328 2.70 19.07 0.06
N LEU A 329 2.86 17.82 -0.37
CA LEU A 329 3.77 16.85 0.25
C LEU A 329 5.24 17.26 0.09
N MET A 330 5.60 17.85 -1.05
CA MET A 330 6.94 18.44 -1.24
C MET A 330 7.16 19.62 -0.29
N GLY A 331 6.16 20.48 -0.08
CA GLY A 331 6.24 21.55 0.91
C GLY A 331 6.47 21.04 2.34
N GLU A 332 5.71 20.02 2.75
CA GLU A 332 5.87 19.37 4.07
C GLU A 332 7.27 18.74 4.23
N TRP A 333 7.81 18.12 3.17
CA TRP A 333 9.18 17.58 3.17
C TRP A 333 10.23 18.68 3.34
N HIS A 334 10.15 19.79 2.59
CA HIS A 334 11.09 20.91 2.71
C HIS A 334 11.04 21.56 4.10
N ALA A 335 9.86 21.71 4.70
CA ALA A 335 9.70 22.22 6.06
C ALA A 335 10.41 21.31 7.09
N SER A 336 10.22 19.99 6.94
CA SER A 336 10.87 18.97 7.79
C SER A 336 12.39 18.94 7.62
N ALA A 337 12.90 19.16 6.40
CA ALA A 337 14.34 19.24 6.13
C ALA A 337 14.97 20.53 6.66
N SER A 338 14.26 21.66 6.57
CA SER A 338 14.73 22.98 7.03
C SER A 338 14.80 23.08 8.55
N GLY A 339 13.89 22.42 9.27
CA GLY A 339 13.95 22.29 10.73
C GLY A 339 15.22 21.62 11.25
N ARG A 340 15.79 20.66 10.50
CA ARG A 340 17.08 20.02 10.84
C ARG A 340 18.28 20.98 10.73
N ARG A 341 18.26 21.91 9.76
CA ARG A 341 19.37 22.85 9.53
C ARG A 341 19.50 23.93 10.62
N ARG A 342 18.43 24.22 11.37
CA ARG A 342 18.46 25.23 12.45
C ARG A 342 19.07 24.74 13.77
N ILE A 343 19.05 23.43 14.03
CA ILE A 343 19.55 22.85 15.31
C ILE A 343 21.07 22.61 15.26
N SER A 344 21.69 22.62 14.08
CA SER A 344 23.12 22.32 13.91
C SER A 344 24.03 23.55 13.78
N LYS A 345 23.64 24.73 14.26
CA LYS A 345 24.57 25.87 14.35
C LYS A 345 25.47 25.70 15.59
N PRO A 346 26.80 25.60 15.45
CA PRO A 346 27.69 25.57 16.60
C PRO A 346 27.60 26.89 17.36
N HIS A 347 27.49 26.81 18.68
CA HIS A 347 27.60 27.95 19.57
C HIS A 347 28.95 28.65 19.33
N PRO A 348 29.01 29.97 19.13
CA PRO A 348 30.28 30.66 19.13
C PRO A 348 30.86 30.56 20.54
N SER A 349 31.96 29.83 20.67
CA SER A 349 32.75 29.78 21.89
C SER A 349 33.27 31.20 22.18
N SER A 350 32.80 31.79 23.28
CA SER A 350 33.35 33.01 23.84
C SER A 350 34.78 32.73 24.31
N HIS A 351 35.76 33.06 23.47
CA HIS A 351 37.14 33.18 23.89
C HIS A 351 37.27 34.41 24.79
N THR A 352 37.42 34.16 26.09
CA THR A 352 38.02 35.09 27.04
C THR A 352 39.49 35.26 26.70
N SER A 353 39.88 36.48 26.32
CA SER A 353 41.29 36.86 26.17
C SER A 353 41.99 36.86 27.53
N PRO A 354 43.24 36.36 27.62
CA PRO A 354 44.07 36.57 28.79
C PRO A 354 44.78 37.92 28.71
N THR A 355 44.81 38.58 29.86
CA THR A 355 45.68 39.69 30.23
C THR A 355 47.15 39.43 29.89
N ALA A 356 47.85 40.43 29.36
CA ALA A 356 49.28 40.63 29.62
C ALA A 356 49.74 42.06 29.30
N SER A 357 50.48 42.61 30.29
CA SER A 357 51.36 43.79 30.33
C SER A 357 50.71 45.17 30.48
#